data_AF-A0A2U1PKZ2-F1
#
_entry.id   AF-A0A2U1PKZ2-F1
#
_cell.length_a   1.000
_cell.length_b   1.000
_cell.length_c   1.000
_cell.angle_alpha   90.00
_cell.angle_beta   90.00
_cell.angle_gamma   90.00
#
_symmetry.space_group_name_H-M   'P 1'
#
loop_
_entity.id
_entity.type
_entity.pdbx_description
1 polymer ?
#
loop_
_entity_poly.entity_id
_entity_poly.type
_entity_poly.pdbx_seq_one_letter_code
_entity_poly.pdbx_strand_id
1 'polypeptide(L)'
;MTGLAVEAAQKALEMVEVDPSDVDLVLLCTSTPDDLFGSAPQIQAALGCKGNPLAFDITAACSGFVLGRVSASCYIRDKFSFVFALELVLPQFFHSLQKFELSV
;
A
#
# COMPACT_ATOMS: atom_id res chain seq x y z
N MET A 1 5.52 5.69 -12.34
CA MET A 1 5.63 5.48 -10.87
C MET A 1 5.17 4.10 -10.41
N THR A 2 4.15 3.49 -11.05
CA THR A 2 3.62 2.16 -10.71
C THR A 2 4.70 1.08 -10.57
N GLY A 3 5.69 1.01 -11.47
CA GLY A 3 6.76 0.01 -11.38
C GLY A 3 7.62 0.11 -10.11
N LEU A 4 7.96 1.33 -9.68
CA LEU A 4 8.70 1.55 -8.42
C LEU A 4 7.84 1.18 -7.21
N ALA A 5 6.54 1.46 -7.27
CA ALA A 5 5.61 1.08 -6.21
C ALA A 5 5.45 -0.44 -6.11
N VAL A 6 5.40 -1.15 -7.24
CA VAL A 6 5.38 -2.62 -7.28
C VAL A 6 6.65 -3.21 -6.67
N GLU A 7 7.83 -2.73 -7.07
CA GLU A 7 9.10 -3.20 -6.50
C GLU A 7 9.19 -2.95 -4.99
N ALA A 8 8.75 -1.76 -4.55
CA ALA A 8 8.71 -1.41 -3.13
C ALA A 8 7.77 -2.34 -2.34
N ALA A 9 6.59 -2.62 -2.89
CA ALA A 9 5.60 -3.50 -2.30
C ALA A 9 6.08 -4.96 -2.24
N GLN A 10 6.75 -5.46 -3.28
CA GLN A 10 7.35 -6.80 -3.27
C GLN A 10 8.40 -6.93 -2.17
N LYS A 11 9.36 -6.00 -2.08
CA LYS A 11 10.37 -5.99 -1.00
C LYS A 11 9.73 -5.91 0.38
N ALA A 12 8.64 -5.16 0.49
CA ALA A 12 7.87 -5.08 1.72
C ALA A 12 7.29 -6.46 2.08
N LEU A 13 6.54 -7.11 1.18
CA LEU A 13 5.99 -8.45 1.39
C LEU A 13 7.06 -9.47 1.79
N GLU A 14 8.21 -9.44 1.13
CA GLU A 14 9.35 -10.30 1.43
C GLU A 14 9.87 -10.09 2.86
N MET A 15 10.01 -8.85 3.32
CA MET A 15 10.51 -8.55 4.68
C MET A 15 9.59 -9.03 5.80
N VAL A 16 8.28 -9.10 5.55
CA VAL A 16 7.31 -9.56 6.56
C VAL A 16 6.86 -10.99 6.35
N GLU A 17 7.38 -11.66 5.32
CA GLU A 17 7.06 -13.04 4.93
C GLU A 17 5.56 -13.27 4.70
N VAL A 18 4.93 -12.36 3.96
CA VAL A 18 3.49 -12.40 3.65
C VAL A 18 3.29 -12.69 2.17
N ASP A 19 2.39 -13.63 1.87
CA ASP A 19 2.03 -13.92 0.48
C ASP A 19 1.14 -12.79 -0.09
N PRO A 20 1.35 -12.35 -1.34
CA PRO A 20 0.49 -11.34 -1.97
C PRO A 20 -1.01 -11.69 -1.94
N SER A 21 -1.38 -12.96 -1.82
CA SER A 21 -2.78 -13.41 -1.71
C SER A 21 -3.44 -13.10 -0.37
N ASP A 22 -2.65 -12.84 0.68
CA ASP A 22 -3.14 -12.44 2.00
C ASP A 22 -3.33 -10.91 2.13
N VAL A 23 -3.00 -10.14 1.09
CA VAL A 23 -3.20 -8.69 1.09
C VAL A 23 -4.69 -8.37 0.94
N ASP A 24 -5.21 -7.54 1.86
CA ASP A 24 -6.61 -7.12 1.88
C ASP A 24 -6.82 -5.70 1.31
N LEU A 25 -5.78 -4.86 1.35
CA LEU A 25 -5.84 -3.46 0.90
C LEU A 25 -4.51 -2.96 0.32
N VAL A 26 -4.57 -2.30 -0.84
CA VAL A 26 -3.47 -1.58 -1.49
C VAL A 26 -3.81 -0.09 -1.60
N LEU A 27 -3.11 0.74 -0.83
CA LEU A 27 -3.19 2.20 -0.86
C LEU A 27 -1.96 2.76 -1.58
N LEU A 28 -2.17 3.55 -2.63
CA LEU A 28 -1.09 4.32 -3.27
C LEU A 28 -1.22 5.79 -2.89
N CYS A 29 -0.32 6.28 -2.05
CA CYS A 29 -0.20 7.69 -1.71
C CYS A 29 0.77 8.39 -2.68
N THR A 30 0.28 9.31 -3.52
CA THR A 30 1.14 9.99 -4.51
C THR A 30 0.64 11.39 -4.84
N SER A 31 1.54 12.38 -5.00
CA SER A 31 1.19 13.68 -5.61
C SER A 31 1.09 13.63 -7.13
N THR A 32 1.65 12.58 -7.74
CA THR A 32 1.86 12.47 -9.18
C THR A 32 1.36 11.10 -9.63
N PRO A 33 0.02 10.92 -9.70
CA PRO A 33 -0.54 9.68 -10.21
C PRO A 33 -0.19 9.50 -11.69
N ASP A 34 0.15 8.27 -12.09
CA ASP A 34 0.35 7.95 -13.51
C ASP A 34 -1.00 7.90 -14.26
N ASP A 35 -2.08 7.54 -13.54
CA ASP A 35 -3.45 7.46 -14.04
C ASP A 35 -4.40 8.24 -13.11
N LEU A 36 -5.18 9.15 -13.68
CA LEU A 36 -6.18 9.94 -12.94
C LEU A 36 -7.31 9.09 -12.35
N PHE A 37 -7.53 7.88 -12.88
CA PHE A 37 -8.52 6.93 -12.37
C PHE A 37 -7.94 5.95 -11.33
N GLY A 38 -6.66 6.10 -10.99
CA GLY A 38 -5.98 5.35 -9.94
C GLY A 38 -5.01 4.30 -10.49
N SER A 39 -3.83 4.23 -9.87
CA SER A 39 -2.77 3.29 -10.21
C SER A 39 -2.66 2.13 -9.20
N ALA A 40 -3.29 2.20 -8.03
CA ALA A 40 -3.31 1.11 -7.05
C ALA A 40 -3.88 -0.23 -7.58
N PRO A 41 -4.97 -0.27 -8.38
CA PRO A 41 -5.44 -1.53 -8.96
C PRO A 41 -4.42 -2.19 -9.91
N GLN A 42 -3.60 -1.37 -10.59
CA GLN A 42 -2.52 -1.87 -11.44
C GLN A 42 -1.40 -2.49 -10.59
N ILE A 43 -1.08 -1.90 -9.44
CA ILE A 43 -0.11 -2.43 -8.48
C ILE A 43 -0.60 -3.75 -7.92
N GLN A 44 -1.85 -3.82 -7.47
CA GLN A 44 -2.50 -5.05 -7.01
C GLN A 44 -2.39 -6.17 -8.05
N ALA A 45 -2.70 -5.87 -9.32
CA ALA A 45 -2.61 -6.85 -10.39
C ALA A 45 -1.16 -7.31 -10.61
N ALA A 46 -0.20 -6.39 -10.58
CA ALA A 46 1.22 -6.70 -10.76
C ALA A 46 1.84 -7.49 -9.59
N LEU A 47 1.32 -7.31 -8.37
CA LEU A 47 1.71 -8.11 -7.20
C LEU A 47 1.14 -9.54 -7.23
N GLY A 48 0.15 -9.81 -8.08
CA GLY A 48 -0.49 -11.13 -8.17
C GLY A 48 -1.44 -11.41 -7.02
N CYS A 49 -2.03 -10.38 -6.40
CA CYS A 49 -2.99 -10.55 -5.31
C CYS A 49 -4.25 -11.29 -5.80
N LYS A 50 -4.45 -12.53 -5.33
CA LYS A 50 -5.57 -13.39 -5.76
C LYS A 50 -6.88 -13.12 -5.04
N GLY A 51 -6.82 -12.51 -3.85
CA GLY A 51 -8.00 -12.20 -3.03
C GLY A 51 -8.83 -11.01 -3.51
N ASN A 52 -8.40 -10.33 -4.59
CA ASN A 52 -8.96 -9.06 -5.05
C ASN A 52 -9.06 -8.01 -3.92
N PRO A 53 -7.94 -7.64 -3.28
CA PRO A 53 -7.96 -6.60 -2.25
C PRO A 53 -8.59 -5.30 -2.75
N LEU A 54 -9.08 -4.50 -1.80
CA LEU A 54 -9.42 -3.12 -2.09
C LEU A 54 -8.17 -2.39 -2.57
N ALA A 55 -8.29 -1.55 -3.59
CA ALA A 55 -7.16 -0.79 -4.10
C ALA A 55 -7.58 0.61 -4.54
N PHE A 56 -6.95 1.65 -3.98
CA PHE A 56 -7.22 3.03 -4.34
C PHE A 56 -6.06 3.99 -4.02
N ASP A 57 -6.10 5.15 -4.65
CA ASP A 57 -5.06 6.16 -4.55
C ASP A 57 -5.46 7.27 -3.56
N ILE A 58 -4.47 7.82 -2.85
CA ILE A 58 -4.59 9.02 -2.02
C ILE A 58 -3.67 10.09 -2.60
N THR A 59 -4.26 11.11 -3.24
CA THR A 59 -3.51 12.22 -3.81
C THR A 59 -3.45 13.41 -2.85
N ALA A 60 -2.45 13.41 -1.97
CA ALA A 60 -2.32 14.42 -0.89
C ALA A 60 -0.91 15.03 -0.73
N ALA A 61 -0.07 14.94 -1.77
CA ALA A 61 1.31 15.45 -1.76
C ALA A 61 2.08 15.07 -0.49
N CYS A 62 2.77 16.03 0.15
CA CYS A 62 3.57 15.78 1.36
C CYS A 62 2.75 15.30 2.58
N SER A 63 1.41 15.34 2.50
CA SER A 63 0.53 14.80 3.55
C SER A 63 0.12 13.35 3.26
N GLY A 64 0.54 12.79 2.12
CA GLY A 64 0.24 11.43 1.68
C GLY A 64 0.55 10.39 2.75
N PHE A 65 1.72 10.47 3.39
CA PHE A 65 2.12 9.57 4.46
C PHE A 65 1.10 9.50 5.59
N VAL A 66 0.73 10.69 6.08
CA VAL A 66 -0.06 10.85 7.30
C VAL A 66 -1.47 10.37 7.03
N LEU A 67 -2.03 10.76 5.88
CA LEU A 67 -3.36 10.31 5.47
C LEU A 67 -3.36 8.80 5.20
N GLY A 68 -2.35 8.27 4.50
CA GLY A 68 -2.18 6.84 4.26
C GLY A 68 -2.14 6.04 5.55
N ARG A 69 -1.35 6.48 6.53
CA ARG A 69 -1.22 5.80 7.83
C ARG A 69 -2.49 5.86 8.67
N VAL A 70 -3.17 7.01 8.70
CA VAL A 70 -4.45 7.16 9.41
C VAL A 70 -5.53 6.29 8.76
N SER A 71 -5.64 6.33 7.42
CA SER A 71 -6.56 5.48 6.66
C SER A 71 -6.28 4.00 6.92
N ALA A 72 -5.03 3.56 6.79
CA ALA A 72 -4.63 2.18 7.07
C ALA A 72 -4.99 1.74 8.49
N SER A 73 -4.78 2.60 9.48
CA SER A 73 -5.16 2.33 10.87
C SER A 73 -6.66 2.12 11.05
N CYS A 74 -7.50 2.81 10.28
CA CYS A 74 -8.94 2.62 10.30
C CYS A 74 -9.34 1.25 9.71
N TYR A 75 -8.73 0.84 8.60
CA TYR A 75 -9.02 -0.48 7.99
C TYR A 75 -8.51 -1.63 8.85
N ILE A 76 -7.34 -1.50 9.47
CA ILE A 76 -6.82 -2.52 10.41
C ILE A 76 -7.79 -2.74 11.57
N ARG A 77 -8.42 -1.68 12.09
CA ARG A 77 -9.46 -1.79 13.15
C ARG A 77 -10.72 -2.52 12.68
N ASP A 78 -11.02 -2.46 11.39
CA ASP A 78 -12.13 -3.17 10.76
C ASP A 78 -11.74 -4.60 10.31
N LYS A 79 -10.65 -5.13 10.88
CA LYS A 79 -10.13 -6.50 10.68
C LYS A 79 -9.50 -6.78 9.32
N PHE A 80 -9.04 -5.76 8.61
CA PHE A 80 -8.11 -5.96 7.50
C PHE A 80 -6.77 -6.44 8.06
N SER A 81 -6.31 -7.61 7.63
CA SER A 81 -5.11 -8.27 8.15
C SER A 81 -3.84 -7.64 7.58
N PHE A 82 -3.88 -7.22 6.31
CA PHE A 82 -2.72 -6.65 5.64
C PHE A 82 -3.09 -5.42 4.78
N VAL A 83 -2.47 -4.28 5.12
CA VAL A 83 -2.66 -3.00 4.44
C VAL A 83 -1.33 -2.49 3.90
N PHE A 84 -1.28 -2.22 2.60
CA PHE A 84 -0.18 -1.57 1.93
C PHE A 84 -0.44 -0.08 1.80
N ALA A 85 0.49 0.78 2.22
CA ALA A 85 0.49 2.21 1.91
C ALA A 85 1.82 2.59 1.28
N LEU A 86 1.81 2.86 -0.02
CA LEU A 86 2.99 3.23 -0.79
C LEU A 86 3.02 4.74 -0.97
N GLU A 87 4.03 5.43 -0.43
CA GLU A 87 4.21 6.85 -0.68
C GLU A 87 5.45 7.10 -1.53
N LEU A 88 5.28 7.80 -2.66
CA LEU A 88 6.37 8.15 -3.56
C LEU A 88 6.53 9.67 -3.63
N VAL A 89 7.09 10.28 -2.57
CA VAL A 89 7.46 11.71 -2.61
C VAL A 89 8.95 11.89 -2.96
N LEU A 90 9.83 10.96 -2.60
CA LEU A 90 11.26 10.98 -2.92
C LEU A 90 11.86 9.55 -2.93
N PRO A 91 12.89 9.27 -3.75
CA PRO A 91 13.57 7.96 -3.80
C PRO A 91 14.25 7.51 -2.48
N GLN A 92 14.26 8.35 -1.44
CA GLN A 92 14.97 8.12 -0.18
C GLN A 92 14.07 7.84 1.05
N PHE A 93 12.75 8.03 0.95
CA PHE A 93 11.82 7.78 2.07
C PHE A 93 11.10 6.46 1.83
N PHE A 94 11.74 5.35 2.20
CA PHE A 94 11.30 4.00 1.89
C PHE A 94 10.87 3.23 3.15
N HIS A 95 9.80 2.44 2.98
CA HIS A 95 9.23 1.43 3.88
C HIS A 95 8.59 1.91 5.19
N SER A 96 7.25 1.98 5.18
CA SER A 96 6.46 1.66 6.39
C SER A 96 5.43 0.60 6.03
N LEU A 97 5.80 -0.66 6.22
CA LEU A 97 4.82 -1.71 6.48
C LEU A 97 4.51 -1.71 7.96
N GLN A 98 3.24 -1.62 8.32
CA GLN A 98 2.81 -1.95 9.66
C GLN A 98 2.24 -3.37 9.66
N LYS A 99 3.03 -4.32 10.18
CA LYS A 99 2.49 -5.58 10.68
C LYS A 99 1.83 -5.24 12.02
N PHE A 100 0.50 -5.26 12.11
CA PHE A 100 -0.16 -5.31 13.42
C PHE A 100 -0.28 -6.79 13.77
N GLU A 101 0.83 -7.40 14.20
CA GLU A 101 0.71 -8.68 14.90
C GLU A 101 -0.22 -8.45 16.10
N LEU A 102 -1.28 -9.26 16.16
CA LEU A 102 -2.15 -9.39 17.32
C LEU A 102 -1.31 -9.58 18.59
N SER A 103 -1.02 -8.50 19.30
CA SER A 103 -1.02 -8.53 20.74
C SER A 103 -2.35 -7.94 21.17
N VAL A 104 -3.23 -8.85 21.62
CA VAL A 104 -4.19 -8.56 22.69
C VAL A 104 -3.58 -7.66 23.75
#